data_AF-A0AAD3NXG4-F1
#
_entry.id   AF-A0AAD3NXG4-F1
#
_cell.length_a   1.000
_cell.length_b   1.000
_cell.length_c   1.000
_cell.angle_alpha   90.00
_cell.angle_beta   90.00
_cell.angle_gamma   90.00
#
_symmetry.space_group_name_H-M   'P 1'
#
loop_
_entity.id
_entity.type
_entity.pdbx_description
1 polymer ?
#
loop_
_entity_poly.entity_id
_entity_poly.type
_entity_poly.pdbx_seq_one_letter_code
_entity_poly.pdbx_strand_id
1 'polypeptide(L)'
;MDFTAFDSRTVADEGRPLHLRHPATGELLWDDGGPADPENPDEGRSRPCIVYVLGTEGRIAQEAFREAAKLPKLGEDATQEDYHERLCVTARKLIVGFENVDRGDRPATAADTDWFLGLNISNPLRGKGRSFAEQVLAFAGDRGAYLGKPEASLSGPRTRSAGKMPGRTAGKGRAAKT
;
A
#
# COMPACT_ATOMS: atom_id res chain seq x y z
N MET A 1 -19.86 16.40 0.51
CA MET A 1 -18.74 15.49 0.21
C MET A 1 -17.52 16.06 0.89
N ASP A 2 -16.81 15.24 1.66
CA ASP A 2 -15.55 15.63 2.27
C ASP A 2 -14.40 15.42 1.27
N PHE A 3 -13.73 16.50 0.88
CA PHE A 3 -12.63 16.46 -0.10
C PHE A 3 -11.32 15.93 0.50
N THR A 4 -11.25 15.77 1.83
CA THR A 4 -10.08 15.13 2.45
C THR A 4 -9.97 13.65 2.12
N ALA A 5 -11.01 13.03 1.55
CA ALA A 5 -10.96 11.69 0.96
C ALA A 5 -9.97 11.59 -0.22
N PHE A 6 -9.61 12.73 -0.84
CA PHE A 6 -8.63 12.82 -1.93
C PHE A 6 -7.22 13.24 -1.43
N ASP A 7 -6.97 13.25 -0.11
CA ASP A 7 -5.65 13.51 0.44
C ASP A 7 -4.70 12.32 0.21
N SER A 8 -4.17 12.23 -1.01
CA SER A 8 -3.19 11.23 -1.42
C SER A 8 -1.79 11.49 -0.89
N ARG A 9 -1.49 12.73 -0.47
CA ARG A 9 -0.14 13.13 -0.05
C ARG A 9 0.21 12.54 1.32
N THR A 10 -0.71 12.63 2.27
CA THR A 10 -0.50 12.07 3.61
C THR A 10 -0.40 10.53 3.53
N VAL A 11 -1.30 9.90 2.78
CA VAL A 11 -1.31 8.44 2.57
C VAL A 11 -0.04 7.96 1.85
N ALA A 12 0.48 8.76 0.91
CA ALA A 12 1.72 8.47 0.20
C ALA A 12 2.97 8.44 1.11
N ASP A 13 2.98 9.21 2.21
CA ASP A 13 4.08 9.19 3.19
C ASP A 13 4.02 7.99 4.16
N GLU A 14 2.86 7.33 4.30
CA GLU A 14 2.70 6.13 5.15
C GLU A 14 3.12 4.83 4.45
N GLY A 15 3.01 4.82 3.12
CA GLY A 15 3.28 3.64 2.30
C GLY A 15 2.05 2.73 2.15
N ARG A 16 1.96 2.05 1.01
CA ARG A 16 0.84 1.19 0.64
C ARG A 16 1.31 -0.20 0.23
N PRO A 17 0.49 -1.24 0.47
CA PRO A 17 0.88 -2.61 0.15
C PRO A 17 0.85 -2.83 -1.36
N LEU A 18 2.02 -3.12 -1.93
CA LEU A 18 2.19 -3.63 -3.28
C LEU A 18 2.26 -5.16 -3.23
N HIS A 19 1.28 -5.83 -3.84
CA HIS A 19 1.35 -7.28 -4.07
C HIS A 19 2.31 -7.58 -5.23
N LEU A 20 3.40 -8.27 -4.90
CA LEU A 20 4.45 -8.60 -5.85
C LEU A 20 3.97 -9.54 -6.94
N ARG A 21 4.54 -9.34 -8.12
CA ARG A 21 4.39 -10.23 -9.28
C ARG A 21 5.71 -10.91 -9.61
N HIS A 22 5.62 -12.14 -10.09
CA HIS A 22 6.77 -12.92 -10.53
C HIS A 22 7.46 -12.21 -11.71
N PRO A 23 8.77 -11.91 -11.64
CA PRO A 23 9.46 -11.07 -12.64
C PRO A 23 9.48 -11.63 -14.06
N ALA A 24 9.32 -12.94 -14.24
CA ALA A 24 9.29 -13.55 -15.57
C ALA A 24 7.87 -13.74 -16.15
N THR A 25 6.89 -14.05 -15.30
CA THR A 25 5.53 -14.45 -15.74
C THR A 25 4.49 -13.34 -15.54
N GLY A 26 4.70 -12.45 -14.57
CA GLY A 26 3.75 -11.41 -14.17
C GLY A 26 2.61 -11.89 -13.27
N GLU A 27 2.61 -13.16 -12.87
CA GLU A 27 1.64 -13.75 -11.94
C GLU A 27 1.88 -13.26 -10.51
N LEU A 28 0.84 -13.25 -9.68
CA LEU A 28 0.96 -12.81 -8.28
C LEU A 28 1.80 -13.81 -7.47
N LEU A 29 2.68 -13.29 -6.62
CA LEU A 29 3.50 -14.09 -5.71
C LEU A 29 2.80 -14.30 -4.38
N TRP A 30 2.80 -15.53 -3.93
CA TRP A 30 2.19 -15.95 -2.67
C TRP A 30 3.21 -16.72 -1.85
N ASP A 31 3.11 -16.59 -0.54
CA ASP A 31 3.84 -17.41 0.42
C ASP A 31 2.99 -18.64 0.79
N ASP A 32 3.45 -19.79 0.31
CA ASP A 32 2.84 -21.11 0.53
C ASP A 32 3.29 -21.74 1.88
N GLY A 33 4.11 -21.03 2.66
CA GLY A 33 4.76 -21.50 3.89
C GLY A 33 4.12 -21.06 5.21
N GLY A 34 3.09 -20.20 5.19
CA GLY A 34 2.47 -19.65 6.40
C GLY A 34 1.74 -20.67 7.31
N PRO A 35 1.62 -20.39 8.62
CA PRO A 35 0.74 -21.17 9.49
C PRO A 35 -0.69 -21.07 8.97
N ALA A 36 -1.41 -22.20 8.96
CA ALA A 36 -2.81 -22.24 8.55
C ALA A 36 -3.64 -21.28 9.41
N ASP A 37 -4.56 -20.55 8.79
CA ASP A 37 -5.60 -19.82 9.52
C ASP A 37 -6.41 -20.83 10.35
N PRO A 38 -6.45 -20.71 11.69
CA PRO A 38 -7.23 -21.62 12.53
C PRO A 38 -8.74 -21.58 12.23
N GLU A 39 -9.26 -20.52 11.62
CA GLU A 39 -10.68 -20.42 11.23
C GLU A 39 -10.97 -21.02 9.83
N ASN A 40 -9.97 -21.16 8.96
CA ASN A 40 -10.13 -21.72 7.60
C ASN A 40 -8.95 -22.63 7.17
N PRO A 41 -8.87 -23.88 7.69
CA PRO A 41 -7.77 -24.79 7.44
C PRO A 41 -7.74 -25.41 6.03
N ASP A 42 -8.85 -25.36 5.29
CA ASP A 42 -8.99 -25.94 3.94
C ASP A 42 -8.79 -24.92 2.79
N GLU A 43 -8.67 -23.62 3.09
CA GLU A 43 -8.24 -22.62 2.11
C GLU A 43 -6.72 -22.72 1.95
N GLY A 44 -6.31 -23.54 0.99
CA GLY A 44 -4.92 -23.76 0.61
C GLY A 44 -4.12 -22.46 0.54
N ARG A 45 -3.30 -22.26 1.58
CA ARG A 45 -2.21 -21.32 1.75
C ARG A 45 -1.91 -20.45 0.54
N SER A 46 -2.01 -19.15 0.70
CA SER A 46 -1.33 -18.17 -0.14
C SER A 46 -1.42 -16.80 0.53
N ARG A 47 -0.48 -16.49 1.43
CA ARG A 47 -0.39 -15.11 1.97
C ARG A 47 0.28 -14.23 0.91
N PRO A 48 -0.26 -13.06 0.54
CA PRO A 48 0.32 -12.29 -0.55
C PRO A 48 1.72 -11.81 -0.16
N CYS A 49 2.69 -11.97 -1.05
CA CYS A 49 4.01 -11.36 -0.87
C CYS A 49 3.89 -9.85 -1.09
N ILE A 50 4.02 -9.07 -0.02
CA ILE A 50 3.81 -7.62 -0.03
C ILE A 50 5.13 -6.87 0.15
N VAL A 51 5.26 -5.78 -0.58
CA VAL A 51 6.21 -4.70 -0.29
C VAL A 51 5.43 -3.44 0.04
N TYR A 52 5.78 -2.77 1.14
CA TYR A 52 5.18 -1.48 1.48
C TYR A 52 5.94 -0.37 0.79
N VAL A 53 5.24 0.38 -0.06
CA VAL A 53 5.84 1.36 -0.98
C VAL A 53 5.26 2.76 -0.75
N LEU A 54 6.13 3.75 -0.66
CA LEU A 54 5.77 5.18 -0.59
C LEU A 54 5.27 5.70 -1.94
N GLY A 55 4.27 6.58 -1.89
CA GLY A 55 3.71 7.21 -3.08
C GLY A 55 4.51 8.43 -3.51
N THR A 56 4.60 8.65 -4.82
CA THR A 56 5.35 9.77 -5.43
C THR A 56 4.87 11.15 -5.00
N GLU A 57 3.64 11.30 -4.50
CA GLU A 57 3.11 12.59 -4.02
C GLU A 57 3.50 12.93 -2.57
N GLY A 58 4.03 11.94 -1.85
CA GLY A 58 4.59 12.06 -0.51
C GLY A 58 5.87 12.88 -0.50
N ARG A 59 6.16 13.53 0.63
CA ARG A 59 7.36 14.36 0.80
C ARG A 59 8.64 13.54 0.71
N ILE A 60 8.62 12.34 1.30
CA ILE A 60 9.79 11.44 1.33
C ILE A 60 10.13 10.97 -0.09
N ALA A 61 9.13 10.53 -0.85
CA ALA A 61 9.33 10.12 -2.24
C ALA A 61 9.84 11.28 -3.11
N GLN A 62 9.25 12.48 -2.98
CA GLN A 62 9.70 13.68 -3.71
C GLN A 62 11.16 14.06 -3.42
N GLU A 63 11.66 13.81 -2.22
CA GLU A 63 13.07 13.96 -1.90
C GLU A 63 13.93 12.90 -2.59
N ALA A 64 13.51 11.63 -2.53
CA ALA A 64 14.19 10.53 -3.22
C ALA A 64 14.33 10.78 -4.74
N PHE A 65 13.27 11.24 -5.40
CA PHE A 65 13.32 11.60 -6.83
C PHE A 65 14.22 12.80 -7.10
N ARG A 66 14.23 13.82 -6.22
CA ARG A 66 15.15 14.96 -6.35
C ARG A 66 16.61 14.53 -6.24
N GLU A 67 16.92 13.57 -5.39
CA GLU A 67 18.27 13.04 -5.27
C GLU A 67 18.64 12.16 -6.47
N ALA A 68 17.72 11.32 -6.94
CA ALA A 68 17.92 10.52 -8.14
C ALA A 68 18.12 11.37 -9.41
N ALA A 69 17.47 12.54 -9.47
CA ALA A 69 17.65 13.51 -10.56
C ALA A 69 19.05 14.14 -10.58
N LYS A 70 19.79 14.13 -9.46
CA LYS A 70 21.18 14.60 -9.39
C LYS A 70 22.19 13.56 -9.90
N LEU A 71 21.76 12.32 -10.12
CA LEU A 71 22.65 11.28 -10.63
C LEU A 71 23.10 11.62 -12.06
N PRO A 72 24.37 11.38 -12.40
CA PRO A 72 24.89 11.64 -13.74
C PRO A 72 24.03 10.91 -14.78
N LYS A 73 23.83 11.51 -15.95
CA LYS A 73 23.16 10.83 -17.05
C LYS A 73 24.01 9.63 -17.47
N LEU A 74 23.36 8.52 -17.75
CA LEU A 74 24.03 7.35 -18.30
C LEU A 74 24.51 7.66 -19.72
N GLY A 75 25.69 7.16 -20.08
CA GLY A 75 26.26 7.28 -21.41
C GLY A 75 25.50 6.45 -22.44
N GLU A 76 25.82 6.66 -23.73
CA GLU A 76 25.23 5.87 -24.82
C GLU A 76 25.68 4.40 -24.79
N ASP A 77 26.81 4.12 -24.16
CA ASP A 77 27.41 2.80 -23.93
C ASP A 77 26.95 2.13 -22.63
N ALA A 78 26.00 2.74 -21.91
CA ALA A 78 25.50 2.21 -20.65
C ALA A 78 24.84 0.83 -20.84
N THR A 79 25.18 -0.09 -19.94
CA THR A 79 24.65 -1.43 -19.93
C THR A 79 23.25 -1.46 -19.32
N GLN A 80 22.51 -2.54 -19.58
CA GLN A 80 21.22 -2.79 -18.93
C GLN A 80 21.34 -2.83 -17.40
N GLU A 81 22.50 -3.24 -16.87
CA GLU A 81 22.80 -3.25 -15.44
C GLU A 81 22.92 -1.82 -14.90
N ASP A 82 23.56 -0.91 -15.62
CA ASP A 82 23.63 0.51 -15.24
C ASP A 82 22.25 1.16 -15.17
N TYR A 83 21.38 0.84 -16.14
CA TYR A 83 19.99 1.30 -16.12
C TYR A 83 19.23 0.75 -14.92
N HIS A 84 19.38 -0.55 -14.63
CA HIS A 84 18.71 -1.19 -13.49
C HIS A 84 19.20 -0.63 -12.16
N GLU A 85 20.50 -0.44 -11.98
CA GLU A 85 21.06 0.14 -10.76
C GLU A 85 20.48 1.53 -10.51
N ARG A 86 20.28 2.33 -11.57
CA ARG A 86 19.61 3.63 -11.44
C ARG A 86 18.16 3.52 -10.96
N LEU A 87 17.42 2.49 -11.40
CA LEU A 87 16.09 2.20 -10.86
C LEU A 87 16.16 1.82 -9.38
N CYS A 88 17.12 0.97 -9.02
CA CYS A 88 17.35 0.51 -7.64
C CYS A 88 17.63 1.67 -6.68
N VAL A 89 18.43 2.68 -7.06
CA VAL A 89 18.72 3.85 -6.21
C VAL A 89 17.45 4.57 -5.76
N THR A 90 16.48 4.71 -6.67
CA THR A 90 15.21 5.39 -6.36
C THR A 90 14.27 4.44 -5.61
N ALA A 91 14.07 3.23 -6.12
CA ALA A 91 13.18 2.23 -5.52
C ALA A 91 13.54 1.92 -4.07
N ARG A 92 14.84 1.89 -3.74
CA ARG A 92 15.34 1.64 -2.39
C ARG A 92 14.79 2.60 -1.34
N LYS A 93 14.60 3.86 -1.71
CA LYS A 93 14.11 4.91 -0.81
C LYS A 93 12.58 4.93 -0.68
N LEU A 94 11.89 4.16 -1.53
CA LEU A 94 10.44 4.08 -1.53
C LEU A 94 9.93 2.87 -0.76
N ILE A 95 10.79 1.89 -0.44
CA ILE A 95 10.41 0.70 0.32
C ILE A 95 10.54 0.98 1.81
N VAL A 96 9.48 0.73 2.58
CA VAL A 96 9.45 0.89 4.04
C VAL A 96 9.32 -0.42 4.80
N GLY A 97 9.02 -1.52 4.10
CA GLY A 97 8.90 -2.84 4.73
C GLY A 97 8.43 -3.93 3.78
N PHE A 98 8.40 -5.14 4.32
CA PHE A 98 8.01 -6.37 3.63
C PHE A 98 7.03 -7.15 4.50
N GLU A 99 6.17 -7.94 3.87
CA GLU A 99 5.29 -8.89 4.56
C GLU A 99 5.15 -10.15 3.70
N ASN A 100 5.25 -11.32 4.34
CA ASN A 100 5.27 -12.63 3.69
C ASN A 100 6.35 -12.75 2.59
N VAL A 101 7.51 -12.14 2.84
CA VAL A 101 8.71 -12.25 2.01
C VAL A 101 9.85 -12.69 2.91
N ASP A 102 10.39 -13.86 2.65
CA ASP A 102 11.52 -14.41 3.41
C ASP A 102 12.84 -14.24 2.67
N ARG A 103 13.88 -13.94 3.43
CA ARG A 103 15.28 -13.96 2.98
C ARG A 103 15.96 -15.18 3.60
N GLY A 104 15.85 -16.32 2.94
CA GLY A 104 16.36 -17.59 3.45
C GLY A 104 15.47 -18.10 4.59
N ASP A 105 16.00 -18.10 5.81
CA ASP A 105 15.35 -18.64 7.01
C ASP A 105 14.71 -17.58 7.92
N ARG A 106 14.70 -16.31 7.49
CA ARG A 106 14.10 -15.20 8.25
C ARG A 106 13.22 -14.30 7.39
N PRO A 107 12.23 -13.63 7.99
CA PRO A 107 11.50 -12.56 7.34
C PRO A 107 12.42 -11.44 6.84
N ALA A 108 12.13 -10.91 5.66
CA ALA A 108 12.79 -9.73 5.12
C ALA A 108 12.35 -8.48 5.90
N THR A 109 13.27 -7.52 6.01
CA THR A 109 13.07 -6.24 6.70
C THR A 109 13.42 -5.08 5.76
N ALA A 110 13.12 -3.84 6.14
CA ALA A 110 13.50 -2.67 5.34
C ALA A 110 15.02 -2.60 5.05
N ALA A 111 15.87 -3.18 5.91
CA ALA A 111 17.31 -3.25 5.69
C ALA A 111 17.71 -4.22 4.55
N ASP A 112 16.81 -5.10 4.12
CA ASP A 112 17.03 -6.08 3.05
C ASP A 112 16.67 -5.56 1.66
N THR A 113 16.33 -4.27 1.55
CA THR A 113 15.88 -3.66 0.29
C THR A 113 16.89 -3.84 -0.86
N ASP A 114 18.18 -3.69 -0.60
CA ASP A 114 19.23 -3.86 -1.61
C ASP A 114 19.29 -5.29 -2.15
N TRP A 115 19.17 -6.27 -1.25
CA TRP A 115 19.11 -7.68 -1.64
C TRP A 115 17.89 -7.93 -2.52
N PHE A 116 16.72 -7.45 -2.11
CA PHE A 116 15.47 -7.66 -2.82
C PHE A 116 15.51 -7.09 -4.25
N LEU A 117 15.96 -5.85 -4.40
CA LEU A 117 16.04 -5.17 -5.70
C LEU A 117 17.12 -5.76 -6.63
N GLY A 118 18.10 -6.47 -6.06
CA GLY A 118 19.16 -7.17 -6.80
C GLY A 118 18.81 -8.58 -7.28
N LEU A 119 17.65 -9.15 -6.89
CA LEU A 119 17.26 -10.51 -7.28
C LEU A 119 16.99 -10.69 -8.77
N ASN A 120 16.63 -9.61 -9.46
CA ASN A 120 16.37 -9.60 -10.90
C ASN A 120 16.70 -8.23 -11.48
N ILE A 121 17.03 -8.23 -12.77
CA ILE A 121 17.33 -7.03 -13.54
C ILE A 121 16.12 -6.66 -14.40
N SER A 122 15.89 -5.36 -14.63
CA SER A 122 14.95 -4.87 -15.66
C SER A 122 15.24 -5.59 -16.98
N ASN A 123 14.23 -6.14 -17.64
CA ASN A 123 14.38 -6.80 -18.94
C ASN A 123 13.42 -6.15 -19.96
N PRO A 124 13.90 -5.19 -20.77
CA PRO A 124 13.06 -4.46 -21.71
C PRO A 124 12.60 -5.30 -22.92
N LEU A 125 13.15 -6.51 -23.12
CA LEU A 125 13.01 -7.25 -24.37
C LEU A 125 11.97 -8.38 -24.33
N ARG A 126 11.43 -8.80 -23.18
CA ARG A 126 10.49 -9.96 -23.12
C ARG A 126 9.47 -9.91 -21.97
N GLY A 127 8.21 -10.24 -22.30
CA GLY A 127 7.21 -10.75 -21.36
C GLY A 127 6.28 -9.72 -20.74
N LYS A 128 5.36 -10.22 -19.89
CA LYS A 128 4.48 -9.38 -19.04
C LYS A 128 5.13 -9.02 -17.70
N GLY A 129 6.20 -9.71 -17.34
CA GLY A 129 6.91 -9.54 -16.07
C GLY A 129 7.73 -8.25 -16.04
N ARG A 130 7.95 -7.74 -14.83
CA ARG A 130 8.74 -6.53 -14.54
C ARG A 130 9.72 -6.87 -13.42
N SER A 131 10.89 -6.25 -13.42
CA SER A 131 11.79 -6.34 -12.28
C SER A 131 11.11 -5.80 -11.02
N PHE A 132 11.59 -6.20 -9.85
CA PHE A 132 11.02 -5.69 -8.60
C PHE A 132 11.20 -4.17 -8.47
N ALA A 133 12.32 -3.62 -8.95
CA ALA A 133 12.53 -2.17 -9.02
C ALA A 133 11.48 -1.47 -9.89
N GLU A 134 11.15 -2.04 -11.06
CA GLU A 134 10.12 -1.51 -11.96
C GLU A 134 8.72 -1.60 -11.34
N GLN A 135 8.40 -2.69 -10.64
CA GLN A 135 7.12 -2.85 -9.95
C GLN A 135 6.94 -1.79 -8.85
N VAL A 136 7.98 -1.55 -8.04
CA VAL A 136 7.97 -0.53 -6.98
C VAL A 136 7.78 0.86 -7.56
N LEU A 137 8.54 1.22 -8.59
CA LEU A 137 8.46 2.55 -9.20
C LEU A 137 7.12 2.78 -9.91
N ALA A 138 6.59 1.76 -10.59
CA ALA A 138 5.28 1.84 -11.22
C ALA A 138 4.17 2.03 -10.18
N PHE A 139 4.21 1.27 -9.08
CA PHE A 139 3.22 1.37 -8.01
C PHE A 139 3.31 2.71 -7.27
N ALA A 140 4.52 3.21 -7.00
CA ALA A 140 4.72 4.53 -6.39
C ALA A 140 4.11 5.68 -7.22
N GLY A 141 4.09 5.54 -8.55
CA GLY A 141 3.47 6.48 -9.48
C GLY A 141 1.96 6.35 -9.64
N ASP A 142 1.36 5.24 -9.17
CA ASP A 142 -0.08 5.00 -9.28
C ASP A 142 -0.85 5.80 -8.23
N ARG A 143 -1.34 6.98 -8.61
CA ARG A 143 -2.16 7.83 -7.73
C ARG A 143 -3.35 7.08 -7.15
N GLY A 144 -3.95 6.14 -7.90
CA GLY A 144 -5.10 5.35 -7.46
C GLY A 144 -4.80 4.50 -6.23
N ALA A 145 -3.56 4.01 -6.09
CA ALA A 145 -3.13 3.20 -4.95
C ALA A 145 -3.07 3.97 -3.61
N TYR A 146 -3.01 5.30 -3.69
CA TYR A 146 -2.90 6.21 -2.54
C TYR A 146 -4.14 7.10 -2.34
N LEU A 147 -5.22 6.88 -3.09
CA LEU A 147 -6.49 7.57 -2.86
C LEU A 147 -7.26 6.90 -1.71
N GLY A 148 -7.90 7.73 -0.90
CA GLY A 148 -8.67 7.31 0.27
C GLY A 148 -7.81 7.28 1.53
N LYS A 149 -8.11 8.16 2.48
CA LYS A 149 -7.68 7.96 3.87
C LYS A 149 -8.22 6.60 4.33
N PRO A 150 -7.48 5.81 5.12
CA PRO A 150 -8.15 4.84 5.96
C PRO A 150 -9.10 5.65 6.83
N GLU A 151 -10.41 5.59 6.56
CA GLU A 151 -11.36 5.94 7.60
C GLU A 151 -10.95 5.06 8.78
N ALA A 152 -10.46 5.70 9.84
CA ALA A 152 -10.55 5.13 11.16
C ALA A 152 -11.95 4.55 11.24
N SER A 153 -12.03 3.23 11.42
CA SER A 153 -13.23 2.46 11.61
C SER A 153 -13.99 2.98 12.83
N LEU A 154 -14.66 4.12 12.66
CA LEU A 154 -15.70 4.62 13.53
C LEU A 154 -16.98 3.84 13.23
N SER A 155 -16.87 2.52 13.36
CA SER A 155 -17.97 1.64 13.73
C SER A 155 -17.75 1.12 15.16
N GLY A 156 -17.39 2.03 16.06
CA GLY A 156 -17.80 1.86 17.47
C GLY A 156 -19.32 1.64 17.50
N PRO A 157 -19.82 0.71 18.33
CA PRO A 157 -21.20 0.28 18.27
C PRO A 157 -22.11 1.49 18.42
N ARG A 158 -22.99 1.71 17.43
CA ARG A 158 -24.09 2.68 17.52
C ARG A 158 -24.93 2.30 18.73
N THR A 159 -24.65 2.92 19.88
CA THR A 159 -25.55 2.88 21.02
C THR A 159 -26.85 3.49 20.54
N ARG A 160 -27.90 2.67 20.51
CA ARG A 160 -29.27 3.16 20.29
C ARG A 160 -29.56 4.11 21.44
N SER A 161 -29.45 5.41 21.17
CA SER A 161 -30.00 6.46 22.02
C SER A 161 -31.48 6.11 22.26
N ALA A 162 -31.79 5.76 23.50
CA ALA A 162 -33.15 5.58 23.98
C ALA A 162 -33.93 6.87 23.73
N GLY A 163 -34.79 6.84 22.72
CA GLY A 163 -35.74 7.92 22.41
C GLY A 163 -36.69 8.08 23.57
N LYS A 164 -36.46 9.14 24.35
CA LYS A 164 -37.36 9.71 25.35
C LYS A 164 -38.70 10.03 24.69
N MET A 165 -39.75 9.30 25.04
CA MET A 165 -41.11 9.58 24.57
C MET A 165 -41.60 10.94 25.09
N PRO A 166 -42.19 11.81 24.24
CA PRO A 166 -42.83 13.03 24.69
C PRO A 166 -44.21 12.74 25.31
N GLY A 167 -44.46 13.35 26.47
CA GLY A 167 -45.69 13.22 27.23
C GLY A 167 -46.93 13.76 26.50
N ARG A 168 -48.04 13.02 26.62
CA ARG A 168 -49.39 13.50 26.30
C ARG A 168 -49.89 14.38 27.44
N THR A 169 -49.91 15.69 27.22
CA THR A 169 -50.79 16.62 27.93
C THR A 169 -52.07 16.80 27.12
N ALA A 170 -53.22 16.46 27.69
CA ALA A 170 -54.53 16.77 27.12
C ALA A 170 -55.43 17.40 28.19
N GLY A 171 -55.86 18.64 27.91
CA GLY A 171 -57.19 19.13 28.23
C GLY A 171 -57.42 19.75 29.61
N LYS A 172 -57.28 21.08 29.71
CA LYS A 172 -57.96 21.90 30.73
C LYS A 172 -59.01 22.79 30.06
N GLY A 173 -60.23 22.74 30.61
CA GLY A 173 -61.22 23.83 30.59
C GLY A 173 -62.47 23.58 29.73
N ARG A 174 -63.69 23.96 30.14
CA ARG A 174 -64.18 24.56 31.39
C ARG A 174 -65.74 24.62 31.34
N ALA A 175 -66.38 24.22 32.43
CA ALA A 175 -67.59 24.76 33.12
C ALA A 175 -68.91 25.14 32.41
N ALA A 176 -70.04 24.71 33.01
CA ALA A 176 -71.13 25.54 33.61
C ALA A 176 -72.13 24.58 34.33
N LYS A 177 -72.31 24.62 35.66
CA LYS A 177 -73.18 25.46 36.50
C LYS A 177 -74.69 25.18 36.42
N THR A 178 -75.22 24.91 37.62
CA THR A 178 -76.62 24.91 38.13
C THR A 178 -77.57 23.82 37.67
#